data_AF-A0A8T2ID90-F1
#
_entry.id   AF-A0A8T2ID90-F1
#
_cell.length_a   1.000
_cell.length_b   1.000
_cell.length_c   1.000
_cell.angle_alpha   90.00
_cell.angle_beta   90.00
_cell.angle_gamma   90.00
#
_symmetry.space_group_name_H-M   'P 1'
#
loop_
_entity.id
_entity.type
_entity.pdbx_description
1 polymer ?
#
loop_
_entity_poly.entity_id
_entity_poly.type
_entity_poly.pdbx_seq_one_letter_code
_entity_poly.pdbx_strand_id
1 'polypeptide(L)'
;MRLCRDPKGPFPTVNDAEFEELMNRNRTISRSALSNAVCRASSGDYENAIKTLETAIAVIKDSRVANDDRCRVLLTSLRDCLHGIQDKAGSSRY
;
A
#
# COMPACT_ATOMS: atom_id res chain seq x y z
N MET A 1 -11.17 -41.02 -26.82
CA MET A 1 -12.14 -40.37 -25.92
C MET A 1 -11.41 -39.32 -25.08
N ARG A 2 -12.01 -38.13 -24.98
CA ARG A 2 -11.61 -36.94 -24.20
C ARG A 2 -11.33 -37.36 -22.73
N LEU A 3 -10.39 -36.77 -21.99
CA LEU A 3 -10.43 -35.38 -21.51
C LEU A 3 -9.02 -34.83 -21.21
N CYS A 4 -8.78 -33.61 -21.72
CA CYS A 4 -7.87 -32.64 -21.15
C CYS A 4 -8.31 -32.29 -19.72
N ARG A 5 -7.37 -32.17 -18.78
CA ARG A 5 -7.49 -31.21 -17.67
C ARG A 5 -6.11 -30.87 -17.10
N ASP A 6 -5.56 -29.78 -17.61
CA ASP A 6 -4.47 -29.04 -16.98
C ASP A 6 -4.82 -28.73 -15.52
N PRO A 7 -3.92 -28.94 -14.55
CA PRO A 7 -4.11 -28.40 -13.21
C PRO A 7 -3.75 -26.90 -13.26
N LYS A 8 -4.64 -26.07 -13.80
CA LYS A 8 -4.74 -24.70 -13.30
C LYS A 8 -5.42 -24.80 -11.92
N GLY A 9 -4.60 -25.13 -10.92
CA GLY A 9 -5.02 -25.14 -9.53
C GLY A 9 -5.61 -23.77 -9.14
N PRO A 10 -6.56 -23.73 -8.19
CA PRO A 10 -7.10 -22.48 -7.67
C PRO A 10 -5.93 -21.65 -7.14
N PHE A 11 -5.99 -20.33 -7.37
CA PHE A 11 -5.04 -19.33 -6.87
C PHE A 11 -4.41 -19.77 -5.54
N PRO A 12 -3.08 -19.71 -5.39
CA PRO A 12 -2.44 -20.21 -4.18
C PRO A 12 -3.05 -19.46 -2.99
N THR A 13 -3.86 -20.17 -2.22
CA THR A 13 -4.42 -19.68 -0.96
C THR A 13 -3.21 -19.34 -0.10
N VAL A 14 -2.96 -18.05 0.08
CA VAL A 14 -1.95 -17.58 1.04
C VAL A 14 -2.23 -18.30 2.35
N ASN A 15 -1.25 -19.07 2.83
CA ASN A 15 -1.39 -19.80 4.09
C ASN A 15 -1.57 -18.78 5.23
N ASP A 16 -2.31 -19.09 6.29
CA ASP A 16 -2.60 -18.11 7.36
C ASP A 16 -1.33 -17.47 7.94
N ALA A 17 -0.26 -18.25 8.07
CA ALA A 17 1.04 -17.75 8.51
C ALA A 17 1.68 -16.76 7.52
N GLU A 18 1.60 -17.07 6.21
CA GLU A 18 2.12 -16.19 5.16
C GLU A 18 1.29 -14.91 5.05
N PHE A 19 -0.04 -15.04 5.17
CA PHE A 19 -0.95 -13.90 5.20
C PHE A 19 -0.60 -12.95 6.34
N GLU A 20 -0.43 -13.46 7.56
CA GLU A 20 -0.14 -12.63 8.74
C GLU A 20 1.23 -11.95 8.61
N GLU A 21 2.23 -12.64 8.05
CA GLU A 21 3.55 -12.06 7.79
C GLU A 21 3.48 -10.91 6.76
N LEU A 22 2.81 -11.15 5.63
CA LEU A 22 2.58 -10.14 4.59
C LEU A 22 1.78 -8.95 5.15
N MET A 23 0.78 -9.23 5.98
CA MET A 23 -0.06 -8.21 6.62
C MET A 23 0.72 -7.38 7.64
N ASN A 24 1.56 -8.02 8.45
CA ASN A 24 2.44 -7.34 9.40
C ASN A 24 3.47 -6.45 8.68
N ARG A 25 4.00 -6.94 7.56
CA ARG A 25 4.87 -6.16 6.67
C ARG A 25 4.14 -4.93 6.10
N ASN A 26 2.93 -5.10 5.58
CA ASN A 26 2.11 -4.01 5.05
C ASN A 26 1.76 -2.98 6.13
N ARG A 27 1.44 -3.41 7.35
CA ARG A 27 1.24 -2.52 8.50
C ARG A 27 2.49 -1.70 8.80
N THR A 28 3.64 -2.34 8.81
CA THR A 28 4.93 -1.69 9.08
C THR A 28 5.25 -0.67 7.98
N ILE A 29 5.14 -1.06 6.71
CA ILE A 29 5.33 -0.18 5.57
C ILE A 29 4.38 1.02 5.65
N SER A 30 3.11 0.79 5.94
CA SER A 30 2.11 1.86 6.04
C SER A 30 2.47 2.86 7.12
N ARG A 31 2.79 2.39 8.34
CA ARG A 31 3.19 3.23 9.47
C ARG A 31 4.46 4.04 9.16
N SER A 32 5.47 3.39 8.61
CA SER A 32 6.73 4.02 8.23
C SER A 32 6.53 5.06 7.12
N ALA A 33 5.72 4.74 6.11
CA ALA A 33 5.43 5.63 5.00
C ALA A 33 4.65 6.86 5.46
N LEU A 34 3.63 6.69 6.31
CA LEU A 34 2.88 7.81 6.90
C LEU A 34 3.81 8.72 7.72
N SER A 35 4.61 8.15 8.63
CA SER A 35 5.54 8.91 9.46
C SER A 35 6.57 9.67 8.60
N ASN A 36 7.17 8.99 7.62
CA ASN A 36 8.13 9.61 6.71
C ASN A 36 7.49 10.70 5.84
N ALA A 37 6.27 10.47 5.34
CA ALA A 37 5.57 11.44 4.52
C ALA A 37 5.24 12.71 5.30
N VAL A 38 4.79 12.58 6.56
CA VAL A 38 4.54 13.72 7.45
C VAL A 38 5.84 14.47 7.75
N CYS A 39 6.93 13.75 8.05
CA CYS A 39 8.23 14.35 8.29
C CYS A 39 8.74 15.11 7.06
N ARG A 40 8.67 14.50 5.88
CA ARG A 40 9.05 15.10 4.59
C ARG A 40 8.19 16.32 4.25
N ALA A 41 6.88 16.24 4.43
CA ALA A 41 5.96 17.35 4.21
C ALA A 41 6.29 18.54 5.14
N SER A 42 6.66 18.26 6.39
CA SER A 42 7.07 19.30 7.36
C SER A 42 8.37 20.00 6.95
N SER A 43 9.28 19.30 6.27
CA SER A 43 10.50 19.88 5.70
C SER A 43 10.27 20.64 4.39
N GLY A 44 9.04 20.69 3.86
CA GLY A 44 8.70 21.27 2.55
C GLY A 44 8.97 20.33 1.37
N ASP A 45 9.36 19.08 1.64
CA ASP A 45 9.75 18.07 0.66
C ASP A 45 8.53 17.26 0.17
N TYR A 46 7.50 17.97 -0.29
CA TYR A 46 6.21 17.38 -0.66
C TYR A 46 6.33 16.39 -1.81
N GLU A 47 7.16 16.66 -2.81
CA GLU A 47 7.35 15.75 -3.96
C GLU A 47 7.87 14.38 -3.52
N ASN A 48 8.87 14.38 -2.64
CA ASN A 48 9.42 13.15 -2.09
C ASN A 48 8.46 12.46 -1.11
N ALA A 49 7.66 13.23 -0.35
CA ALA A 49 6.62 12.69 0.52
C ALA A 49 5.57 11.92 -0.28
N ILE A 50 5.09 12.50 -1.39
CA ILE A 50 4.12 11.90 -2.30
C ILE A 50 4.69 10.62 -2.90
N LYS A 51 5.89 10.67 -3.50
CA LYS A 51 6.57 9.48 -4.06
C LYS A 51 6.73 8.35 -3.03
N THR A 52 7.02 8.71 -1.77
CA THR A 52 7.14 7.73 -0.67
C THR A 52 5.81 7.03 -0.41
N LEU A 53 4.70 7.78 -0.36
CA LEU A 53 3.37 7.21 -0.17
C LEU A 53 2.91 6.38 -1.38
N GLU A 54 3.16 6.83 -2.60
CA GLU A 54 2.86 6.07 -3.82
C GLU A 54 3.62 4.75 -3.86
N THR A 55 4.89 4.76 -3.47
CA THR A 55 5.71 3.55 -3.38
C THR A 55 5.15 2.59 -2.34
N ALA A 56 4.77 3.09 -1.15
CA ALA A 56 4.15 2.27 -0.11
C ALA A 56 2.84 1.63 -0.59
N ILE A 57 1.99 2.41 -1.27
CA ILE A 57 0.75 1.92 -1.88
C ILE A 57 1.04 0.85 -2.93
N ALA A 58 2.01 1.06 -3.82
CA ALA A 58 2.39 0.10 -4.85
C ALA A 58 2.86 -1.22 -4.24
N VAL A 59 3.72 -1.16 -3.22
CA VAL A 59 4.22 -2.37 -2.53
C VAL A 59 3.07 -3.13 -1.84
N ILE A 60 2.14 -2.43 -1.20
CA ILE A 60 0.98 -3.08 -0.56
C ILE A 60 0.04 -3.67 -1.60
N LYS A 61 -0.16 -3.00 -2.75
CA LYS A 61 -0.99 -3.49 -3.86
C LYS A 61 -0.38 -4.70 -4.58
N ASP A 62 0.95 -4.78 -4.63
CA ASP A 62 1.68 -5.92 -5.20
C ASP A 62 1.67 -7.13 -4.24
N SER A 63 1.43 -6.88 -2.96
CA SER A 63 1.31 -7.93 -1.94
C SER A 63 0.12 -8.85 -2.21
N ARG A 64 0.29 -10.16 -1.97
CA ARG A 64 -0.76 -11.18 -2.18
C ARG A 64 -2.01 -10.95 -1.32
N VAL A 65 -1.89 -10.18 -0.25
CA VAL A 65 -2.98 -9.82 0.67
C VAL A 65 -3.68 -8.50 0.30
N ALA A 66 -3.30 -7.84 -0.80
CA ALA A 66 -3.86 -6.54 -1.22
C ALA A 66 -5.38 -6.54 -1.38
N ASN A 67 -5.95 -7.68 -1.75
CA ASN A 67 -7.39 -7.84 -2.01
C ASN A 67 -8.21 -8.00 -0.72
N ASP A 68 -7.56 -8.11 0.43
CA ASP A 68 -8.19 -8.26 1.74
C ASP A 68 -8.71 -6.94 2.30
N ASP A 69 -9.84 -6.96 3.01
CA ASP A 69 -10.44 -5.77 3.61
C ASP A 69 -9.50 -5.07 4.60
N ARG A 70 -8.65 -5.81 5.32
CA ARG A 70 -7.65 -5.21 6.22
C ARG A 70 -6.61 -4.42 5.45
N CYS A 71 -6.16 -4.91 4.30
CA CYS A 71 -5.23 -4.19 3.43
C CYS A 71 -5.91 -2.98 2.77
N ARG A 72 -7.18 -3.09 2.39
CA ARG A 72 -7.96 -1.97 1.86
C ARG A 72 -7.98 -0.80 2.85
N VAL A 73 -8.16 -1.06 4.14
CA VAL A 73 -8.10 -0.01 5.18
C VAL A 73 -6.73 0.69 5.19
N LEU A 74 -5.63 -0.06 5.14
CA LEU A 74 -4.27 0.52 5.09
C LEU A 74 -4.06 1.38 3.84
N LEU A 75 -4.51 0.88 2.68
CA LEU A 75 -4.42 1.61 1.41
C LEU A 75 -5.22 2.90 1.44
N THR A 76 -6.42 2.89 2.04
CA THR A 76 -7.22 4.10 2.25
C THR A 76 -6.47 5.10 3.11
N SER A 77 -5.91 4.69 4.25
CA SER A 77 -5.13 5.59 5.11
C SER A 77 -3.94 6.23 4.41
N LEU A 78 -3.22 5.46 3.57
CA LEU A 78 -2.10 6.00 2.79
C LEU A 78 -2.57 7.00 1.73
N ARG A 79 -3.68 6.71 1.05
CA ARG A 79 -4.28 7.60 0.04
C ARG A 79 -4.79 8.89 0.65
N ASP A 80 -5.46 8.82 1.80
CA ASP A 80 -5.93 10.00 2.53
C ASP A 80 -4.76 10.91 2.90
N CYS A 81 -3.66 10.33 3.38
CA CYS A 81 -2.46 11.09 3.71
C CYS A 81 -1.82 11.70 2.45
N LEU A 82 -1.78 10.96 1.35
CA LEU A 82 -1.24 11.43 0.07
C LEU A 82 -2.02 12.62 -0.46
N HIS A 83 -3.36 12.53 -0.49
CA HIS A 83 -4.22 13.64 -0.89
C HIS A 83 -4.03 14.86 0.01
N GLY A 84 -3.98 14.67 1.33
CA GLY A 84 -3.77 15.78 2.27
C GLY A 84 -2.45 16.52 2.04
N ILE A 85 -1.39 15.79 1.71
CA ILE A 85 -0.07 16.36 1.38
C ILE A 85 -0.10 17.06 0.02
N GLN A 86 -0.76 16.48 -0.99
CA GLN A 86 -0.92 17.09 -2.32
C GLN A 86 -1.71 18.40 -2.25
N ASP A 87 -2.81 18.42 -1.50
CA ASP A 87 -3.64 19.59 -1.27
C ASP A 87 -2.85 20.72 -0.60
N LYS A 88 -2.06 20.38 0.44
CA LYS A 88 -1.16 21.32 1.11
C LYS A 88 -0.11 21.89 0.16
N ALA A 89 0.49 21.02 -0.65
CA ALA A 89 1.53 21.40 -1.62
C ALA A 89 0.98 22.31 -2.73
N GLY A 90 -0.25 22.08 -3.19
CA GLY A 90 -0.95 22.93 -4.14
C GLY A 90 -1.38 24.27 -3.54
N SER A 91 -1.89 24.25 -2.31
CA SER A 91 -2.33 25.45 -1.57
C SER A 91 -1.18 26.39 -1.22
N SER A 92 0.03 25.87 -0.96
CA SER A 92 1.21 26.70 -0.69
C SER A 92 1.74 27.48 -1.91
N ARG A 93 1.22 27.19 -3.12
CA ARG A 93 1.62 27.87 -4.36
C ARG A 93 0.71 29.04 -4.75
N TYR A 94 -0.27 29.39 -3.91
CA TYR A 94 -1.18 30.52 -4.09
C TYR A 94 -1.10 31.52 -2.94
#